data_AF-A0A9E2JZ02-F1
#
_entry.id   AF-A0A9E2JZ02-F1
#
_cell.length_a   1.000
_cell.length_b   1.000
_cell.length_c   1.000
_cell.angle_alpha   90.00
_cell.angle_beta   90.00
_cell.angle_gamma   90.00
#
_symmetry.space_group_name_H-M   'P 1'
#
loop_
_entity.id
_entity.type
_entity.pdbx_description
1 polymer ?
#
loop_
_entity_poly.entity_id
_entity_poly.type
_entity_poly.pdbx_seq_one_letter_code
_entity_poly.pdbx_strand_id
1 'polypeptide(L)'
;IKVRVLGDDRQAREAIYQELAETLNAAPIQHIGKLLVLWRPKPAKARELDEDRMPGPKEVKVLKYSKRGGQRPEVRVVKVLGNQRLTPGGQIKRAKPKQKSVKKRQAD
;
A
#
# COMPACT_ATOMS: atom_id res chain seq x y z
N ILE A 1 16.68 -9.26 -12.27
CA ILE A 1 17.55 -8.09 -11.99
C ILE A 1 18.44 -7.88 -13.21
N LYS A 2 18.70 -6.62 -13.62
CA LYS A 2 19.61 -6.29 -14.73
C LYS A 2 20.79 -5.49 -14.16
N VAL A 3 21.98 -6.07 -14.18
CA VAL A 3 23.21 -5.47 -13.64
C VAL A 3 24.05 -4.96 -14.81
N ARG A 4 24.52 -3.72 -14.74
CA ARG A 4 25.44 -3.17 -15.75
C ARG A 4 26.88 -3.27 -15.23
N VAL A 5 27.73 -4.00 -15.95
CA VAL A 5 29.16 -4.14 -15.63
C VAL A 5 29.95 -3.20 -16.54
N LEU A 6 30.80 -2.37 -15.94
CA LEU A 6 31.67 -1.44 -16.64
C LEU A 6 32.98 -2.13 -17.05
N GLY A 7 33.55 -1.74 -18.19
CA GLY A 7 34.74 -2.36 -18.77
C GLY A 7 34.46 -3.11 -20.08
N ASP A 8 35.48 -3.21 -20.94
CA ASP A 8 35.33 -3.73 -22.30
C ASP A 8 35.76 -5.20 -22.44
N ASP A 9 36.52 -5.74 -21.49
CA ASP A 9 36.89 -7.17 -21.50
C ASP A 9 35.68 -8.09 -21.33
N ARG A 10 35.47 -8.95 -22.32
CA ARG A 10 34.39 -9.92 -22.34
C ARG A 10 34.62 -11.08 -21.37
N GLN A 11 35.85 -11.55 -21.24
CA GLN A 11 36.15 -12.71 -20.40
C GLN A 11 35.94 -12.36 -18.93
N ALA A 12 36.43 -11.20 -18.48
CA ALA A 12 36.16 -10.69 -17.14
C ALA A 12 34.64 -10.57 -16.87
N ARG A 13 33.84 -10.06 -17.82
CA ARG A 13 32.38 -9.97 -17.63
C ARG A 13 31.70 -11.32 -17.49
N GLU A 14 32.11 -12.31 -18.28
CA GLU A 14 31.56 -13.67 -18.18
C GLU A 14 31.97 -14.34 -16.86
N ALA A 15 33.19 -14.13 -16.38
CA ALA A 15 33.63 -14.61 -15.06
C ALA A 15 32.80 -13.99 -13.91
N ILE A 16 32.64 -12.66 -13.91
CA ILE A 16 31.78 -11.95 -12.94
C ILE A 16 30.34 -12.48 -12.97
N TYR A 17 29.83 -12.79 -14.16
CA TYR A 17 28.47 -13.28 -14.32
C TYR A 17 28.25 -14.64 -13.65
N GLN A 18 29.21 -15.56 -13.78
CA GLN A 18 29.16 -16.85 -13.12
C GLN A 18 29.35 -16.74 -11.60
N GLU A 19 30.33 -15.95 -11.16
CA GLU A 19 30.61 -15.74 -9.74
C GLU A 19 29.39 -15.15 -9.00
N LEU A 20 28.69 -14.19 -9.61
CA LEU A 20 27.46 -13.60 -9.07
C LEU A 20 26.31 -14.62 -9.00
N ALA A 21 26.17 -15.47 -10.02
CA ALA A 21 25.14 -16.50 -10.06
C ALA A 21 25.34 -17.53 -8.93
N GLU A 22 26.58 -18.00 -8.76
CA GLU A 22 26.96 -18.96 -7.73
C GLU A 22 26.81 -18.38 -6.31
N THR A 23 27.41 -17.22 -6.05
CA THR A 23 27.44 -16.61 -4.71
C THR A 23 26.05 -16.23 -4.20
N LEU A 24 25.18 -15.76 -5.09
CA LEU A 24 23.85 -15.26 -4.72
C LEU A 24 22.75 -16.32 -4.89
N ASN A 25 23.10 -17.52 -5.33
CA ASN A 25 22.17 -18.56 -5.75
C ASN A 25 21.09 -18.00 -6.69
N ALA A 26 21.56 -17.32 -7.75
CA ALA A 26 20.74 -16.67 -8.76
C ALA A 26 20.91 -17.38 -10.10
N ALA A 27 19.82 -17.50 -10.87
CA ALA A 27 19.88 -18.11 -12.19
C ALA A 27 20.44 -17.10 -13.22
N PRO A 28 21.47 -17.48 -14.00
CA PRO A 28 21.96 -16.67 -15.11
C PRO A 28 21.01 -16.81 -16.31
N ILE A 29 20.28 -15.74 -16.66
CA ILE A 29 19.32 -15.73 -17.78
C ILE A 29 19.98 -15.33 -19.10
N GLN A 30 20.63 -14.17 -19.15
CA GLN A 30 21.20 -13.63 -20.39
C GLN A 30 22.32 -12.62 -20.13
N HIS A 31 23.30 -12.58 -21.04
CA HIS A 31 24.34 -11.54 -21.11
C HIS A 31 24.19 -10.78 -22.42
N ILE A 32 23.87 -9.48 -22.36
CA ILE A 32 23.72 -8.59 -23.52
C ILE A 32 24.76 -7.48 -23.42
N GLY A 33 25.91 -7.68 -24.06
CA GLY A 33 26.99 -6.68 -24.11
C GLY A 33 27.54 -6.33 -22.72
N LYS A 34 27.03 -5.25 -22.12
CA LYS A 34 27.44 -4.75 -20.78
C LYS A 34 26.42 -5.09 -19.68
N LEU A 35 25.34 -5.79 -20.03
CA LEU A 35 24.18 -6.00 -19.18
C LEU A 35 24.00 -7.49 -18.86
N LEU A 36 24.08 -7.82 -17.58
CA LEU A 36 23.86 -9.17 -17.04
C LEU A 36 22.44 -9.28 -16.50
N VAL A 37 21.70 -10.28 -16.95
CA VAL A 37 20.32 -10.55 -16.53
C VAL A 37 20.33 -11.76 -15.60
N LEU A 38 20.04 -11.53 -14.32
CA LEU A 38 19.93 -12.58 -13.30
C LEU A 38 18.49 -12.70 -12.79
N TRP A 39 18.08 -13.91 -12.44
CA TRP A 39 16.79 -14.17 -11.78
C TRP A 39 16.98 -14.82 -10.42
N ARG A 40 16.15 -14.42 -9.44
CA ARG A 40 16.13 -15.02 -8.10
C ARG A 40 14.69 -15.04 -7.58
N PRO A 41 14.23 -16.12 -6.93
CA PRO A 41 12.91 -16.14 -6.31
C PRO A 41 12.86 -15.09 -5.21
N LYS A 42 11.77 -14.31 -5.18
CA LYS A 42 11.57 -13.30 -4.15
C LYS A 42 11.15 -13.99 -2.85
N PRO A 43 11.86 -13.81 -1.72
CA PRO A 43 11.42 -14.37 -0.45
C PRO A 43 10.04 -13.81 -0.09
N ALA A 44 9.22 -14.62 0.58
CA ALA A 44 7.94 -14.17 1.08
C ALA A 44 8.17 -13.03 2.07
N LYS A 45 7.66 -11.84 1.76
CA LYS A 45 7.68 -10.73 2.72
C LYS A 45 6.69 -11.07 3.83
N ALA A 46 7.19 -11.30 5.04
CA ALA A 46 6.35 -11.30 6.22
C ALA A 46 5.65 -9.94 6.29
N ARG A 47 4.32 -9.96 6.23
CA ARG A 47 3.53 -8.77 6.55
C ARG A 47 3.53 -8.68 8.06
N GLU A 48 4.31 -7.76 8.60
CA GLU A 48 4.17 -7.39 10.01
C GLU A 48 2.76 -6.82 10.21
N LEU A 49 2.06 -7.34 11.22
CA LEU A 49 0.79 -6.79 11.65
C LEU A 49 1.12 -5.51 12.39
N ASP A 50 0.88 -4.39 11.73
CA ASP A 50 0.90 -3.08 12.37
C ASP A 50 -0.33 -2.98 13.29
N GLU A 51 -0.10 -3.15 14.60
CA GLU A 51 -1.17 -3.08 15.62
C GLU A 51 -1.78 -1.68 15.71
N ASP A 52 -1.05 -0.64 15.29
CA ASP A 52 -1.51 0.75 15.25
C ASP A 52 -2.27 1.10 13.96
N ARG A 53 -2.38 0.14 13.02
CA ARG A 53 -3.05 0.35 11.75
C ARG A 53 -4.54 0.64 11.93
N MET A 54 -4.90 1.90 11.73
CA MET A 54 -6.30 2.32 11.73
C MET A 54 -7.10 1.68 10.57
N PRO A 55 -8.42 1.48 10.73
CA PRO A 55 -9.28 0.97 9.67
C PRO A 55 -9.17 1.81 8.39
N GLY A 56 -9.04 1.11 7.26
CA GLY A 56 -9.07 1.75 5.95
C GLY A 56 -10.42 2.36 5.60
N PRO A 57 -10.52 3.05 4.45
CA PRO A 57 -11.78 3.59 3.94
C PRO A 57 -12.90 2.54 3.91
N LYS A 58 -14.08 2.89 4.43
CA LYS A 58 -15.25 2.01 4.46
C LYS A 58 -16.32 2.53 3.50
N GLU A 59 -16.90 1.62 2.73
CA GLU A 59 -18.11 1.93 1.95
C GLU A 59 -19.35 1.65 2.80
N VAL A 60 -20.23 2.65 2.88
CA VAL A 60 -21.47 2.58 3.66
C VAL A 60 -22.65 2.88 2.74
N LYS A 61 -23.67 2.01 2.77
CA LYS A 61 -24.93 2.23 2.07
C LYS A 61 -25.79 3.18 2.89
N VAL A 62 -26.12 4.32 2.31
CA VAL A 62 -26.98 5.36 2.90
C VAL A 62 -28.30 5.36 2.14
N LEU A 63 -29.38 5.15 2.88
CA LEU A 63 -30.73 5.15 2.31
C LEU A 63 -31.32 6.57 2.44
N LYS A 64 -31.55 7.24 1.32
CA LYS A 64 -32.03 8.63 1.29
C LYS A 64 -33.54 8.64 1.02
N TYR A 65 -34.29 9.03 2.05
CA TYR A 65 -35.74 9.16 1.98
C TYR A 65 -36.14 10.53 1.42
N SER A 66 -37.11 10.55 0.51
CA SER A 66 -37.75 11.79 0.07
C SER A 66 -38.60 12.37 1.18
N LYS A 67 -38.69 13.70 1.27
CA LYS A 67 -39.60 14.39 2.20
C LYS A 67 -41.08 14.19 1.81
N ARG A 68 -41.35 13.87 0.54
CA ARG A 68 -42.71 13.54 0.06
C ARG A 68 -42.95 12.05 0.28
N GLY A 69 -43.97 11.71 1.07
CA GLY A 69 -44.35 10.32 1.34
C GLY A 69 -44.69 9.56 0.05
N GLY A 70 -44.52 8.24 0.07
CA GLY A 70 -44.86 7.35 -1.05
C GLY A 70 -43.76 7.14 -2.10
N GLN A 71 -42.64 7.86 -2.02
CA GLN A 71 -41.49 7.66 -2.91
C GLN A 71 -40.53 6.60 -2.36
N ARG A 72 -40.03 5.72 -3.23
CA ARG A 72 -39.01 4.71 -2.87
C ARG A 72 -37.71 5.43 -2.50
N PRO A 73 -37.01 5.02 -1.43
CA PRO A 73 -35.77 5.67 -1.04
C PRO A 73 -34.64 5.36 -2.02
N GLU A 74 -33.76 6.34 -2.24
CA GLU A 74 -32.56 6.16 -3.05
C GLU A 74 -31.45 5.50 -2.23
N VAL A 75 -30.90 4.39 -2.71
CA VAL A 75 -29.70 3.77 -2.13
C VAL A 75 -28.47 4.49 -2.67
N ARG A 76 -27.69 5.14 -1.80
CA ARG A 76 -26.42 5.78 -2.16
C ARG A 76 -25.26 5.06 -1.47
N VAL A 77 -24.24 4.69 -2.22
CA VAL A 77 -23.00 4.13 -1.65
C VAL A 77 -22.03 5.27 -1.43
N VAL A 78 -21.60 5.45 -0.17
CA VAL A 78 -20.75 6.55 0.24
C VAL A 78 -19.47 6.01 0.87
N LYS A 79 -18.32 6.51 0.39
CA LYS A 79 -17.00 6.17 0.92
C LYS A 79 -16.66 7.06 2.11
N VAL A 80 -16.49 6.47 3.29
CA VAL A 80 -16.09 7.14 4.53
C VAL A 80 -14.60 6.89 4.77
N LEU A 81 -13.81 7.96 4.81
CA LEU A 81 -12.38 7.89 5.13
C LEU A 81 -12.14 7.85 6.65
N GLY A 82 -10.96 7.45 7.11
CA GLY A 82 -10.66 7.27 8.54
C GLY A 82 -10.79 8.54 9.41
N ASN A 83 -10.65 9.72 8.81
CA ASN A 83 -10.86 11.02 9.48
C ASN A 83 -12.30 11.56 9.37
N GLN A 84 -13.22 10.77 8.79
CA GLN A 84 -14.60 11.14 8.53
C GLN A 84 -15.59 10.28 9.34
N ARG A 85 -16.82 10.78 9.48
CA ARG A 85 -17.97 10.09 10.06
C ARG A 85 -19.21 10.34 9.22
N LEU A 86 -20.08 9.34 9.15
CA LEU A 86 -21.42 9.50 8.60
C LEU A 86 -22.35 10.09 9.67
N THR A 87 -23.14 11.10 9.31
CA THR A 87 -24.19 11.66 10.17
C THR A 87 -25.53 10.95 9.95
N PRO A 88 -26.50 11.03 10.88
CA PRO A 88 -27.83 10.43 10.70
C PRO A 88 -28.56 10.92 9.44
N GLY A 89 -28.30 12.16 9.02
CA GLY A 89 -28.83 12.71 7.76
C GLY A 89 -28.10 12.25 6.49
N GLY A 90 -27.20 11.28 6.59
CA GLY A 90 -26.46 10.72 5.45
C GLY A 90 -25.32 11.60 4.92
N GLN A 91 -24.97 12.68 5.62
CA GLN A 91 -23.85 13.55 5.24
C GLN A 91 -22.54 13.07 5.88
N ILE A 92 -21.44 13.16 5.13
CA ILE A 92 -20.10 12.91 5.64
C ILE A 92 -19.58 14.18 6.31
N LYS A 93 -19.08 14.07 7.54
CA LYS A 93 -18.39 15.16 8.27
C LYS A 93 -17.07 14.64 8.83
N ARG A 94 -16.12 15.52 9.18
CA ARG A 94 -14.89 15.10 9.88
C ARG A 94 -15.18 14.53 11.27
N ALA A 95 -14.35 13.66 11.82
CA ALA A 95 -14.51 13.16 13.18
C ALA A 95 -14.58 14.32 14.20
N LYS A 96 -15.44 14.22 15.22
CA LYS A 96 -15.45 15.22 16.30
C LYS A 96 -14.20 15.00 17.15
N PRO A 97 -13.39 16.03 17.46
CA PRO A 97 -12.30 15.88 18.41
C PRO A 97 -12.88 15.45 19.76
N LYS A 98 -12.27 14.45 20.41
CA LYS A 98 -12.64 14.07 21.78
C LYS A 98 -12.36 15.27 22.69
N GLN A 99 -13.35 15.72 23.44
CA GLN A 99 -13.12 16.75 24.45
C GLN A 99 -12.28 16.15 25.59
N LYS A 100 -10.97 16.45 25.61
CA LYS A 100 -10.11 16.19 26.76
C LYS A 100 -10.38 17.26 27.83
N SER A 101 -10.52 16.83 29.09
CA SER A 101 -10.59 17.73 30.26
C SER A 101 -9.40 18.69 30.27
N VAL A 102 -9.62 19.93 30.69
CA VAL A 102 -8.58 20.98 30.77
C VAL A 102 -7.38 20.50 31.61
N LYS A 103 -7.63 19.78 32.72
CA LYS A 103 -6.57 19.19 33.56
C LYS A 103 -5.72 18.12 32.85
N LYS A 104 -6.29 17.43 31.84
CA LYS A 104 -5.56 16.45 31.00
C LYS A 104 -4.90 17.08 29.77
N ARG A 105 -5.09 18.38 29.52
CA ARG A 105 -4.47 19.08 28.38
C ARG A 105 -3.10 19.68 28.69
N GLN A 106 -2.77 19.90 29.98
CA GLN A 106 -1.49 20.52 30.37
C GLN A 106 -0.36 19.51 30.61
N ALA A 107 -0.65 18.21 30.60
CA ALA A 107 0.31 17.15 30.92
C ALA A 107 0.79 16.36 29.69
N ASP A 108 0.59 16.91 28.48
CA ASP A 108 0.98 16.32 27.19
C ASP A 108 1.91 17.30 26.46
#